data_AF-A0A151DWS6-F1
#
_entry.id   AF-A0A151DWS6-F1
#
_cell.length_a   1.000
_cell.length_b   1.000
_cell.length_c   1.000
_cell.angle_alpha   90.00
_cell.angle_beta   90.00
_cell.angle_gamma   90.00
#
_symmetry.space_group_name_H-M   'P 1'
#
loop_
_entity.id
_entity.type
_entity.pdbx_description
1 polymer ?
#
loop_
_entity_poly.entity_id
_entity_poly.type
_entity_poly.pdbx_seq_one_letter_code
_entity_poly.pdbx_strand_id
1 'polypeptide(L)'
;MAVKKCIKCDARIPAGAGFCPACGAPVEENQKTPKSKPTPVESKPIRSGQNGLQDIIKLITSQKIMVLCFVLAILIAWITRIINQYQPSYSDSFTAVNIINFTFMAGIGGLLLLGGLINNKINIYLRGALIITGGIFLVLNL
;
A
#
# COMPACT_ATOMS: atom_id res chain seq x y z
N MET A 1 -55.23 10.23 22.07
CA MET A 1 -53.91 10.90 22.08
C MET A 1 -52.96 10.06 21.24
N ALA A 2 -52.51 10.54 20.07
CA ALA A 2 -51.62 9.76 19.20
C ALA A 2 -50.17 9.85 19.70
N VAL A 3 -49.51 8.69 19.84
CA VAL A 3 -48.10 8.58 20.28
C VAL A 3 -47.34 7.87 19.16
N LYS A 4 -46.34 8.52 18.56
CA LYS A 4 -45.49 7.93 17.51
C LYS A 4 -44.23 7.34 18.16
N LYS A 5 -43.73 6.20 17.68
CA LYS A 5 -42.50 5.59 18.20
C LYS A 5 -41.29 6.12 17.43
N CYS A 6 -40.20 6.47 18.12
CA CYS A 6 -38.97 6.91 17.46
C CYS A 6 -38.30 5.74 16.75
N ILE A 7 -37.95 5.90 15.47
CA ILE A 7 -37.27 4.85 14.68
C ILE A 7 -35.83 4.62 15.17
N LYS A 8 -35.22 5.61 15.85
CA LYS A 8 -33.81 5.56 16.29
C LYS A 8 -33.61 4.95 17.67
N CYS A 9 -34.53 5.21 18.61
CA CYS A 9 -34.38 4.82 20.01
C CYS A 9 -35.62 4.16 20.60
N ASP A 10 -36.65 3.95 19.79
CA ASP A 10 -37.91 3.31 20.20
C ASP A 10 -38.70 4.01 21.32
N ALA A 11 -38.28 5.21 21.73
CA ALA A 11 -39.00 6.01 22.70
C ALA A 11 -40.36 6.50 22.15
N ARG A 12 -41.33 6.65 23.05
CA ARG A 12 -42.66 7.19 22.75
C ARG A 12 -42.60 8.70 22.60
N ILE A 13 -42.96 9.21 21.42
CA ILE A 13 -42.96 10.64 21.09
C ILE A 13 -44.41 11.14 21.09
N PRO A 14 -44.70 12.24 21.83
CA PRO A 14 -46.02 12.88 21.79
C PRO A 14 -46.27 13.50 20.41
N ALA A 15 -47.50 13.39 19.89
CA ALA A 15 -47.87 13.97 18.60
C ALA A 15 -47.63 15.50 18.58
N GLY A 16 -46.99 15.99 17.50
CA GLY A 16 -46.66 17.40 17.32
C GLY A 16 -45.22 17.80 17.69
N ALA A 17 -44.43 16.89 18.28
CA ALA A 17 -43.01 17.15 18.53
C ALA A 17 -42.18 16.93 17.25
N GLY A 18 -41.46 17.97 16.79
CA GLY A 18 -40.58 17.90 15.63
C GLY A 18 -39.30 17.07 15.84
N PHE A 19 -38.98 16.73 17.10
CA PHE A 19 -37.80 15.95 17.48
C PHE A 19 -38.14 15.01 18.64
N CYS A 20 -37.42 13.89 18.74
CA CYS A 20 -37.59 12.91 19.81
C CYS A 20 -36.97 13.44 21.12
N PRO A 21 -37.74 13.56 22.22
CA PRO A 21 -37.22 14.10 23.48
C PRO A 21 -36.21 13.18 24.17
N ALA A 22 -36.17 11.89 23.82
CA ALA A 22 -35.25 10.92 24.42
C ALA A 22 -33.87 10.87 23.74
N CYS A 23 -33.78 11.13 22.43
CA CYS A 23 -32.54 10.98 21.67
C CYS A 23 -32.17 12.16 20.75
N GLY A 24 -33.03 13.18 20.68
CA GLY A 24 -32.84 14.37 19.85
C GLY A 24 -33.01 14.18 18.34
N ALA A 25 -33.42 12.98 17.87
CA ALA A 25 -33.59 12.73 16.44
C ALA A 25 -34.82 13.46 15.85
N PRO A 26 -34.73 14.04 14.64
CA PRO A 26 -35.87 14.70 14.00
C PRO A 26 -36.98 13.70 13.66
N VAL A 27 -38.21 14.12 13.88
CA VAL A 27 -39.44 13.37 13.65
C VAL A 27 -40.14 14.02 12.46
N GLU A 28 -39.53 13.91 11.28
CA GLU A 28 -40.09 14.54 10.08
C GLU A 28 -41.34 13.79 9.62
N GLU A 29 -42.47 14.52 9.64
CA GLU A 29 -43.80 14.10 9.21
C GLU A 29 -43.94 14.08 7.68
N ASN A 30 -43.01 13.45 6.97
CA ASN A 30 -43.17 13.17 5.54
C ASN A 30 -42.42 11.89 5.13
N GLN A 31 -42.95 10.75 5.56
CA GLN A 31 -42.67 9.47 4.93
C GLN A 31 -43.95 8.92 4.30
N LYS A 32 -44.16 9.25 3.01
CA LYS A 32 -44.83 8.36 2.05
C LYS A 32 -43.75 7.89 1.06
N THR A 33 -43.16 6.73 1.32
CA THR A 33 -42.44 5.90 0.32
C THR A 33 -43.45 5.07 -0.49
N PRO A 34 -43.14 4.37 -1.62
CA PRO A 34 -41.87 4.23 -2.38
C PRO A 34 -42.02 4.25 -3.94
N LYS A 35 -40.91 4.33 -4.69
CA LYS A 35 -40.56 3.60 -5.96
C LYS A 35 -39.94 4.44 -7.11
N SER A 36 -38.68 4.09 -7.40
CA SER A 36 -37.94 4.11 -8.68
C SER A 36 -37.54 5.40 -9.42
N LYS A 37 -36.21 5.49 -9.64
CA LYS A 37 -35.45 6.11 -10.77
C LYS A 37 -35.05 7.60 -10.62
N PRO A 38 -33.99 8.04 -11.33
CA PRO A 38 -32.59 8.01 -10.90
C PRO A 38 -32.04 9.44 -10.71
N THR A 39 -31.22 9.68 -9.69
CA THR A 39 -30.56 10.98 -9.54
C THR A 39 -29.30 11.03 -10.42
N PRO A 40 -29.15 12.04 -11.29
CA PRO A 40 -27.88 12.36 -11.96
C PRO A 40 -26.92 12.98 -10.95
N VAL A 41 -25.79 12.33 -10.70
CA VAL A 41 -24.56 12.96 -10.18
C VAL A 41 -23.39 12.47 -11.03
N GLU A 42 -23.17 13.20 -12.13
CA GLU A 42 -21.87 13.48 -12.74
C GLU A 42 -20.93 14.00 -11.62
N SER A 43 -19.69 13.58 -11.37
CA SER A 43 -18.73 12.77 -12.11
C SER A 43 -17.62 12.26 -11.15
N LYS A 44 -17.31 10.97 -11.23
CA LYS A 44 -15.91 10.53 -11.24
C LYS A 44 -15.85 9.23 -12.05
N PRO A 45 -15.02 9.15 -13.09
CA PRO A 45 -15.04 8.01 -13.99
C PRO A 45 -14.55 6.79 -13.23
N ILE A 46 -15.44 5.82 -13.07
CA ILE A 46 -15.09 4.44 -12.76
C ILE A 46 -14.45 3.89 -14.05
N ARG A 47 -13.15 4.13 -14.24
CA ARG A 47 -12.29 3.29 -15.09
C ARG A 47 -12.06 2.02 -14.26
N SER A 48 -12.87 0.98 -14.38
CA SER A 48 -12.88 0.01 -15.48
C SER A 48 -11.45 -0.25 -16.00
N GLY A 49 -10.81 -1.26 -15.42
CA GLY A 49 -9.76 -2.04 -16.12
C GLY A 49 -8.28 -1.70 -15.93
N GLN A 50 -7.86 -0.73 -15.11
CA GLN A 50 -6.42 -0.36 -15.02
C GLN A 50 -5.83 -0.22 -13.59
N ASN A 51 -6.63 -0.49 -12.55
CA ASN A 51 -6.29 -0.01 -11.19
C ASN A 51 -5.53 -1.05 -10.36
N GLY A 52 -5.63 -2.34 -10.71
CA GLY A 52 -4.95 -3.41 -9.97
C GLY A 52 -3.43 -3.24 -9.96
N LEU A 53 -2.84 -2.86 -11.10
CA LEU A 53 -1.39 -2.67 -11.20
C LEU A 53 -0.91 -1.49 -10.34
N GLN A 54 -1.64 -0.37 -10.35
CA GLN A 54 -1.27 0.84 -9.60
C GLN A 54 -1.39 0.63 -8.08
N ASP A 55 -2.40 -0.13 -7.64
CA ASP A 55 -2.60 -0.46 -6.23
C ASP A 55 -1.56 -1.48 -5.74
N ILE A 56 -1.17 -2.44 -6.60
CA ILE A 56 -0.03 -3.34 -6.35
C ILE A 56 1.28 -2.54 -6.27
N ILE A 57 1.51 -1.56 -7.16
CA ILE A 57 2.72 -0.72 -7.11
C ILE A 57 2.77 0.10 -5.82
N LYS A 58 1.65 0.65 -5.34
CA LYS A 58 1.60 1.37 -4.05
C LYS A 58 1.85 0.43 -2.86
N LEU A 59 1.40 -0.81 -2.95
CA LEU A 59 1.68 -1.83 -1.94
C LEU A 59 3.17 -2.19 -1.95
N ILE A 60 3.75 -2.47 -3.12
CA ILE A 60 5.18 -2.80 -3.29
C ILE A 60 6.09 -1.64 -2.87
N THR A 61 5.71 -0.40 -3.22
CA THR A 61 6.47 0.82 -2.88
C THR A 61 6.19 1.30 -1.46
N SER A 62 5.37 0.57 -0.69
CA SER A 62 5.16 0.85 0.72
C SER A 62 6.49 0.74 1.47
N GLN A 63 6.76 1.71 2.33
CA GLN A 63 7.98 1.77 3.13
C GLN A 63 8.22 0.47 3.92
N LYS A 64 7.15 -0.18 4.40
CA LYS A 64 7.24 -1.45 5.13
C LYS A 64 7.68 -2.62 4.24
N ILE A 65 7.24 -2.64 2.99
CA ILE A 65 7.56 -3.69 2.02
C ILE A 65 8.95 -3.50 1.44
N MET A 66 9.36 -2.24 1.19
CA MET A 66 10.72 -1.96 0.72
C MET A 66 11.77 -2.40 1.76
N VAL A 67 11.52 -2.14 3.05
CA VAL A 67 12.39 -2.60 4.15
C VAL A 67 12.39 -4.13 4.28
N LEU A 68 11.22 -4.77 4.17
CA LEU A 68 11.11 -6.23 4.24
C LEU A 68 11.91 -6.92 3.12
N CYS A 69 11.75 -6.46 1.88
CA CYS A 69 12.48 -6.98 0.73
C CYS A 69 14.00 -6.78 0.88
N PHE A 70 14.42 -5.65 1.44
CA PHE A 70 15.84 -5.38 1.69
C PHE A 70 16.46 -6.34 2.72
N VAL A 71 15.75 -6.60 3.83
CA VAL A 71 16.20 -7.57 4.84
C VAL A 71 16.26 -8.98 4.27
N LEU A 72 15.27 -9.39 3.49
CA LEU A 72 15.26 -10.70 2.80
C LEU A 72 16.42 -10.83 1.82
N ALA A 73 16.74 -9.78 1.05
CA ALA A 73 17.87 -9.79 0.14
C ALA A 73 19.22 -9.96 0.88
N ILE A 74 19.39 -9.29 2.02
CA ILE A 74 20.59 -9.46 2.87
C ILE A 74 20.69 -10.89 3.41
N LEU A 75 19.57 -11.45 3.89
CA LEU A 75 19.50 -12.84 4.37
C LEU A 75 19.91 -13.83 3.27
N ILE A 76 19.36 -13.68 2.07
CA ILE A 76 19.66 -14.54 0.92
C ILE A 76 21.15 -14.43 0.56
N ALA A 77 21.69 -13.20 0.46
CA ALA A 77 23.11 -12.99 0.17
C ALA A 77 24.05 -13.63 1.21
N TRP A 78 23.70 -13.55 2.50
CA TRP A 78 24.48 -14.16 3.58
C TRP A 78 24.44 -15.69 3.53
N ILE A 79 23.27 -16.28 3.26
CA ILE A 79 23.09 -17.72 3.09
C ILE A 79 23.93 -18.22 1.92
N THR A 80 23.87 -17.55 0.77
CA THR A 80 24.68 -17.92 -0.42
C THR A 80 26.18 -17.85 -0.13
N ARG A 81 26.63 -16.85 0.65
CA ARG A 81 28.04 -16.72 1.07
C ARG A 81 28.49 -17.89 1.96
N ILE A 82 27.65 -18.32 2.89
CA ILE A 82 27.95 -19.46 3.78
C ILE A 82 28.03 -20.74 2.98
N ILE A 83 27.09 -20.99 2.08
CA ILE A 83 27.09 -22.22 1.25
C ILE A 83 28.39 -22.31 0.43
N ASN A 84 28.85 -21.18 -0.15
CA ASN A 84 30.12 -21.12 -0.87
C ASN A 84 31.36 -21.35 0.01
N GLN A 85 31.32 -20.99 1.30
CA GLN A 85 32.43 -21.25 2.24
C GLN A 85 32.57 -22.74 2.58
N TYR A 86 31.46 -23.49 2.58
CA TYR A 86 31.44 -24.88 3.04
C TYR A 86 31.51 -25.92 1.92
N GLN A 87 31.37 -25.54 0.65
CA GLN A 87 31.43 -26.47 -0.49
C GLN A 87 32.46 -25.98 -1.53
N PRO A 88 33.76 -26.26 -1.35
CA PRO A 88 34.82 -25.81 -2.26
C PRO A 88 34.86 -26.55 -3.61
N SER A 89 33.98 -27.55 -3.83
CA SER A 89 34.08 -28.47 -4.97
C SER A 89 32.76 -28.66 -5.75
N TYR A 90 31.94 -27.62 -5.87
CA TYR A 90 30.90 -27.57 -6.91
C TYR A 90 31.46 -26.84 -8.15
N SER A 91 32.44 -27.50 -8.77
CA SER A 91 33.08 -27.09 -10.02
C SER A 91 32.08 -27.22 -11.16
N ASP A 92 31.56 -26.07 -11.60
CA ASP A 92 31.02 -25.70 -12.92
C ASP A 92 30.02 -24.53 -12.80
N SER A 93 29.56 -24.23 -11.57
CA SER A 93 28.66 -23.08 -11.30
C SER A 93 29.35 -21.86 -10.70
N PHE A 94 30.69 -21.83 -10.62
CA PHE A 94 31.42 -20.72 -10.00
C PHE A 94 31.20 -19.40 -10.75
N THR A 95 31.09 -19.46 -12.08
CA THR A 95 30.74 -18.32 -12.93
C THR A 95 29.27 -17.95 -12.75
N ALA A 96 28.37 -18.93 -12.71
CA ALA A 96 26.93 -18.68 -12.59
C ALA A 96 26.57 -18.03 -11.24
N VAL A 97 27.16 -18.48 -10.12
CA VAL A 97 26.89 -17.93 -8.79
C VAL A 97 27.51 -16.54 -8.61
N ASN A 98 28.72 -16.30 -9.14
CA ASN A 98 29.29 -14.95 -9.15
C ASN A 98 28.50 -14.01 -10.05
N ILE A 99 28.09 -14.44 -11.24
CA ILE A 99 27.24 -13.66 -12.15
C ILE A 99 25.89 -13.37 -11.48
N ILE A 100 25.24 -14.35 -10.85
CA ILE A 100 23.96 -14.14 -10.15
C ILE A 100 24.14 -13.13 -9.01
N ASN A 101 25.16 -13.27 -8.17
CA ASN A 101 25.41 -12.34 -7.07
C ASN A 101 25.74 -10.93 -7.58
N PHE A 102 26.54 -10.82 -8.63
CA PHE A 102 26.93 -9.55 -9.24
C PHE A 102 25.75 -8.86 -9.92
N THR A 103 24.94 -9.62 -10.66
CA THR A 103 23.73 -9.11 -11.33
C THR A 103 22.66 -8.72 -10.32
N PHE A 104 22.52 -9.47 -9.23
CA PHE A 104 21.58 -9.16 -8.15
C PHE A 104 22.01 -7.93 -7.35
N MET A 105 23.29 -7.81 -7.02
CA MET A 105 23.87 -6.63 -6.37
C MET A 105 23.78 -5.38 -7.26
N ALA A 106 24.14 -5.49 -8.54
CA ALA A 106 24.03 -4.39 -9.50
C ALA A 106 22.57 -4.01 -9.77
N GLY A 107 21.67 -5.00 -9.82
CA GLY A 107 20.23 -4.79 -9.97
C GLY A 107 19.61 -4.07 -8.78
N ILE A 108 19.93 -4.49 -7.55
CA ILE A 108 19.50 -3.79 -6.33
C ILE A 108 20.12 -2.39 -6.26
N GLY A 109 21.43 -2.26 -6.56
CA GLY A 109 22.13 -0.98 -6.60
C GLY A 109 21.46 0.01 -7.56
N GLY A 110 21.18 -0.42 -8.79
CA GLY A 110 20.46 0.36 -9.79
C GLY A 110 19.04 0.71 -9.37
N LEU A 111 18.28 -0.25 -8.82
CA LEU A 111 16.91 -0.01 -8.36
C LEU A 111 16.86 1.02 -7.22
N LEU A 112 17.78 0.95 -6.26
CA LEU A 112 17.87 1.90 -5.14
C LEU A 112 18.30 3.29 -5.64
N LEU A 113 19.24 3.34 -6.57
CA LEU A 113 19.76 4.59 -7.14
C LEU A 113 18.68 5.29 -7.99
N LEU A 114 18.02 4.56 -8.89
CA LEU A 114 16.89 5.07 -9.69
C LEU A 114 15.67 5.40 -8.81
N GLY A 115 15.35 4.54 -7.84
CA GLY A 115 14.24 4.77 -6.90
C GLY A 115 14.45 6.02 -6.04
N GLY A 116 15.69 6.28 -5.62
CA GLY A 116 16.10 7.49 -4.92
C GLY A 116 16.08 8.75 -5.80
N LEU A 117 16.45 8.66 -7.09
CA LEU A 117 16.38 9.80 -7.99
C LEU A 117 14.94 10.19 -8.37
N ILE A 118 14.10 9.20 -8.68
CA ILE A 118 12.78 9.41 -9.31
C ILE A 118 11.70 9.77 -8.28
N ASN A 119 11.81 9.27 -7.04
CA ASN A 119 10.73 9.41 -6.07
C ASN A 119 10.89 10.65 -5.17
N ASN A 120 10.42 11.80 -5.67
CA ASN A 120 10.43 13.07 -4.94
C ASN A 120 9.46 13.15 -3.74
N LYS A 121 8.62 12.13 -3.51
CA LYS A 121 7.70 12.09 -2.36
C LYS A 121 8.35 11.54 -1.09
N ILE A 122 9.58 11.03 -1.18
CA ILE A 122 10.31 10.45 -0.06
C ILE A 122 11.04 11.57 0.71
N ASN A 123 11.11 11.42 2.04
CA ASN A 123 11.90 12.29 2.91
C ASN A 123 13.35 12.41 2.40
N ILE A 124 13.90 13.63 2.40
CA ILE A 124 15.22 13.97 1.85
C ILE A 124 16.34 13.07 2.40
N TYR A 125 16.28 12.70 3.68
CA TYR A 125 17.26 11.82 4.31
C TYR A 125 17.18 10.39 3.77
N LEU A 126 15.98 9.86 3.59
CA LEU A 126 15.76 8.51 3.07
C LEU A 126 16.08 8.45 1.56
N ARG A 127 15.80 9.54 0.84
CA ARG A 127 16.21 9.73 -0.56
C ARG A 127 17.73 9.73 -0.71
N GLY A 128 18.42 10.52 0.11
CA GLY A 128 19.89 10.56 0.15
C GLY A 128 20.49 9.19 0.47
N ALA A 129 19.95 8.51 1.48
CA ALA A 129 20.38 7.16 1.84
C ALA A 129 20.20 6.16 0.69
N LEU A 130 19.08 6.21 -0.04
CA LEU A 130 18.83 5.35 -1.22
C LEU A 130 19.85 5.58 -2.34
N ILE A 131 20.12 6.86 -2.65
CA ILE A 131 21.09 7.23 -3.70
C ILE A 131 22.51 6.81 -3.30
N ILE A 132 22.92 7.09 -2.06
CA ILE A 132 24.26 6.76 -1.57
C ILE A 132 24.44 5.24 -1.52
N THR A 133 23.47 4.50 -0.96
CA THR A 133 23.58 3.03 -0.85
C THR A 133 23.57 2.38 -2.23
N GLY A 134 22.71 2.84 -3.14
CA GLY A 134 22.67 2.34 -4.52
C GLY A 134 23.95 2.65 -5.30
N GLY A 135 24.52 3.85 -5.12
CA GLY A 135 25.79 4.25 -5.73
C GLY A 135 26.97 3.43 -5.22
N ILE A 136 27.05 3.20 -3.91
CA ILE A 136 28.10 2.36 -3.30
C ILE A 136 28.00 0.92 -3.83
N PHE A 137 26.79 0.36 -3.92
CA PHE A 137 26.60 -0.99 -4.45
C PHE A 137 27.05 -1.13 -5.90
N LEU A 138 26.79 -0.11 -6.73
CA LEU A 138 27.24 -0.09 -8.12
C LEU A 138 28.75 0.05 -8.25
N VAL A 139 29.38 0.91 -7.45
CA VAL A 139 30.84 1.10 -7.47
C VAL A 139 31.59 -0.12 -6.94
N LEU A 140 31.06 -0.80 -5.92
CA LEU A 140 31.66 -2.02 -5.38
C LEU A 140 31.45 -3.26 -6.26
N ASN A 141 30.55 -3.18 -7.25
CA ASN A 141 30.29 -4.20 -8.27
C ASN A 141 30.65 -3.69 -9.68
N LEU A 142 31.61 -2.77 -9.82
CA LEU A 142 32.18 -2.41 -11.13
C LEU A 142 33.63 -2.89 -11.19
#